data_AF-A0A1Q8A5L1-F1
#
_entry.id   AF-A0A1Q8A5L1-F1
#
_cell.length_a   1.000
_cell.length_b   1.000
_cell.length_c   1.000
_cell.angle_alpha   90.00
_cell.angle_beta   90.00
_cell.angle_gamma   90.00
#
_symmetry.space_group_name_H-M   'P 1'
#
loop_
_entity.id
_entity.type
_entity.pdbx_description
1 polymer ?
#
loop_
_entity_poly.entity_id
_entity_poly.type
_entity_poly.pdbx_seq_one_letter_code
_entity_poly.pdbx_strand_id
1 'polypeptide(L)'
;MNTEKLSKLLADKGLAQFGDSLINFAYSTALTETTGKPRGAKVPDKVLAEAAVKAGLRKHLPRRVGRGDVANSLEALLAYSWMEKKISLDEIVSCLKGYSLIPSQNFATLAELVLQRIA
;
A
#
# COMPACT_ATOMS: atom_id res chain seq x y z
N MET A 1 15.09 9.19 1.78
CA MET A 1 14.22 10.39 1.82
C MET A 1 14.13 10.95 3.25
N ASN A 2 14.10 12.28 3.45
CA ASN A 2 13.96 12.85 4.80
C ASN A 2 12.52 12.74 5.35
N THR A 3 12.36 12.89 6.67
CA THR A 3 11.07 12.68 7.36
C THR A 3 9.98 13.66 6.94
N GLU A 4 10.33 14.92 6.66
CA GLU A 4 9.35 15.93 6.25
C GLU A 4 8.78 15.62 4.85
N LYS A 5 9.65 15.25 3.90
CA LYS A 5 9.23 14.86 2.55
C LYS A 5 8.39 13.59 2.58
N LEU A 6 8.76 12.61 3.41
CA LEU A 6 7.96 11.40 3.62
C LEU A 6 6.56 11.74 4.18
N SER A 7 6.49 12.60 5.20
CA SER A 7 5.20 13.00 5.79
C SER A 7 4.28 13.68 4.78
N LYS A 8 4.82 14.58 3.94
CA LYS A 8 4.07 15.24 2.86
C LYS A 8 3.55 14.23 1.82
N LEU A 9 4.40 13.30 1.40
CA LEU A 9 4.04 12.24 0.46
C LEU A 9 2.90 11.37 1.01
N LEU A 10 3.03 10.91 2.27
CA LEU A 10 2.02 10.06 2.91
C LEU A 10 0.68 10.76 3.14
N ALA A 11 0.66 12.10 3.14
CA ALA A 11 -0.56 12.90 3.29
C ALA A 11 -1.13 13.39 1.94
N ASP A 12 -0.51 13.03 0.82
CA ASP A 12 -0.94 13.46 -0.51
C ASP A 12 -2.18 12.68 -0.96
N LYS A 13 -3.30 13.40 -1.06
CA LYS A 13 -4.60 12.82 -1.42
C LYS A 13 -4.67 12.39 -2.88
N GLY A 14 -3.95 13.06 -3.79
CA GLY A 14 -3.91 12.71 -5.19
C GLY A 14 -3.15 11.40 -5.40
N LEU A 15 -2.01 11.26 -4.72
CA LEU A 15 -1.27 9.99 -4.70
C LEU A 15 -2.09 8.87 -4.06
N ALA A 16 -2.79 9.13 -2.95
CA ALA A 16 -3.66 8.13 -2.34
C ALA A 16 -4.78 7.66 -3.28
N GLN A 17 -5.48 8.58 -3.94
CA GLN A 17 -6.57 8.24 -4.87
C GLN A 17 -6.08 7.42 -6.07
N PHE A 18 -4.91 7.77 -6.63
CA PHE A 18 -4.28 6.96 -7.68
C PHE A 18 -3.84 5.60 -7.14
N GLY A 19 -3.29 5.57 -5.93
CA GLY A 19 -2.87 4.38 -5.20
C GLY A 19 -4.00 3.39 -4.94
N ASP A 20 -5.19 3.84 -4.54
CA ASP A 20 -6.38 3.00 -4.36
C ASP A 20 -6.70 2.23 -5.65
N SER A 21 -6.63 2.90 -6.80
CA SER A 21 -6.86 2.26 -8.11
C SER A 21 -5.79 1.22 -8.45
N LEU A 22 -4.51 1.57 -8.26
CA LEU A 22 -3.37 0.67 -8.48
C LEU A 22 -3.45 -0.58 -7.59
N ILE A 23 -3.71 -0.39 -6.30
CA ILE A 23 -3.76 -1.45 -5.30
C ILE A 23 -4.94 -2.38 -5.54
N ASN A 24 -6.13 -1.84 -5.83
CA ASN A 24 -7.29 -2.66 -6.12
C ASN A 24 -7.08 -3.51 -7.39
N PHE A 25 -6.42 -2.96 -8.40
CA PHE A 25 -6.05 -3.72 -9.59
C PHE A 25 -5.06 -4.83 -9.23
N ALA A 26 -3.96 -4.51 -8.56
CA ALA A 26 -2.95 -5.50 -8.18
C ALA A 26 -3.52 -6.61 -7.27
N TYR A 27 -4.40 -6.25 -6.35
CA TYR A 27 -5.07 -7.21 -5.46
C TYR A 27 -6.04 -8.11 -6.23
N SER A 28 -6.81 -7.55 -7.16
CA SER A 28 -7.69 -8.31 -8.06
C SER A 28 -6.90 -9.29 -8.93
N THR A 29 -5.76 -8.86 -9.46
CA THR A 29 -4.84 -9.72 -10.22
C THR A 29 -4.27 -10.84 -9.34
N ALA A 30 -3.82 -10.52 -8.13
CA ALA A 30 -3.31 -11.52 -7.18
C ALA A 30 -4.36 -12.57 -6.83
N LEU A 31 -5.63 -12.18 -6.62
CA LEU A 31 -6.73 -13.11 -6.40
C LEU A 31 -7.04 -13.93 -7.64
N THR A 32 -7.04 -13.32 -8.81
CA THR A 32 -7.30 -14.00 -10.09
C THR A 32 -6.27 -15.09 -10.34
N GLU A 33 -4.98 -14.77 -10.17
CA GLU A 33 -3.89 -15.74 -10.35
C GLU A 33 -3.91 -16.84 -9.29
N THR A 34 -4.19 -16.52 -8.03
CA THR A 34 -4.24 -17.50 -6.94
C THR A 34 -5.41 -18.47 -7.08
N THR A 35 -6.56 -17.98 -7.57
CA THR A 35 -7.78 -18.79 -7.69
C THR A 35 -7.97 -19.43 -9.07
N GLY A 36 -7.18 -19.02 -10.07
CA GLY A 36 -7.33 -19.43 -11.47
C GLY A 36 -8.60 -18.92 -12.14
N LYS A 37 -9.30 -17.94 -11.55
CA LYS A 37 -10.57 -17.39 -12.05
C LYS A 37 -10.57 -15.86 -11.99
N PRO A 38 -10.94 -15.14 -13.07
CA PRO A 38 -11.03 -13.68 -13.06
C PRO A 38 -11.91 -13.17 -11.93
N ARG A 39 -11.37 -12.28 -11.09
CA ARG A 39 -12.07 -11.69 -9.94
C ARG A 39 -11.65 -10.24 -9.72
N GLY A 40 -12.63 -9.35 -9.64
CA GLY A 40 -12.46 -7.99 -9.14
C GLY A 40 -12.72 -7.94 -7.64
N ALA A 41 -11.83 -7.29 -6.88
CA ALA A 41 -12.01 -7.05 -5.45
C ALA A 41 -11.44 -5.69 -5.06
N LYS A 42 -12.17 -4.98 -4.21
CA LYS A 42 -11.65 -3.79 -3.51
C LYS A 42 -11.06 -4.21 -2.17
N VAL A 43 -9.89 -3.68 -1.84
CA VAL A 43 -9.28 -3.89 -0.53
C VAL A 43 -10.02 -3.04 0.50
N PRO A 44 -10.48 -3.61 1.62
CA PRO A 44 -11.13 -2.80 2.66
C PRO A 44 -10.14 -1.84 3.34
N ASP A 45 -10.53 -0.59 3.57
CA ASP A 45 -9.71 0.43 4.26
C ASP A 45 -9.19 -0.06 5.62
N LYS A 46 -9.96 -0.89 6.33
CA LYS A 46 -9.53 -1.49 7.60
C LYS A 46 -8.25 -2.32 7.43
N VAL A 47 -8.14 -3.09 6.34
CA VAL A 47 -6.97 -3.92 6.02
C VAL A 47 -5.76 -3.04 5.73
N LEU A 48 -5.93 -1.99 4.91
CA LEU A 48 -4.88 -1.05 4.56
C LEU A 48 -4.41 -0.23 5.76
N ALA A 49 -5.34 0.25 6.60
CA ALA A 49 -5.01 0.99 7.81
C ALA A 49 -4.23 0.10 8.81
N GLU A 50 -4.62 -1.16 8.98
CA GLU A 50 -3.90 -2.10 9.83
C GLU A 50 -2.50 -2.37 9.28
N ALA A 51 -2.37 -2.58 7.97
CA ALA A 51 -1.08 -2.76 7.31
C ALA A 51 -0.16 -1.55 7.46
N ALA A 52 -0.69 -0.33 7.28
CA ALA A 52 0.04 0.92 7.45
C ALA A 52 0.56 1.10 8.87
N VAL A 53 -0.22 0.70 9.89
CA VAL A 53 0.23 0.71 11.29
C VAL A 53 1.35 -0.30 11.51
N LYS A 54 1.20 -1.53 11.00
CA LYS A 54 2.22 -2.59 11.11
C LYS A 54 3.55 -2.17 10.47
N ALA A 55 3.51 -1.58 9.28
CA ALA A 55 4.68 -1.05 8.58
C ALA A 55 5.28 0.23 9.21
N GLY A 56 4.66 0.75 10.29
CA GLY A 56 5.16 1.91 11.02
C GLY A 56 4.89 3.25 10.34
N LEU A 57 4.00 3.34 9.35
CA LEU A 57 3.66 4.60 8.66
C LEU A 57 2.99 5.62 9.58
N ARG A 58 2.25 5.14 10.59
CA ARG A 58 1.50 6.00 11.53
C ARG A 58 2.37 7.05 12.23
N LYS A 59 3.65 6.75 12.50
CA LYS A 59 4.59 7.67 13.18
C LYS A 59 5.02 8.86 12.31
N HIS A 60 4.82 8.76 11.00
CA HIS A 60 5.15 9.80 10.03
C HIS A 60 3.95 10.69 9.68
N LEU A 61 2.74 10.32 10.13
CA LEU A 61 1.51 11.07 9.93
C LEU A 61 1.28 12.10 11.04
N PRO A 62 0.53 13.19 10.76
CA PRO A 62 0.10 14.14 11.77
C PRO A 62 -0.61 13.49 12.96
N ARG A 63 -0.65 14.20 14.10
CA ARG A 63 -1.25 13.66 15.33
C ARG A 63 -2.76 13.42 15.19
N ARG A 64 -3.48 14.31 14.48
CA ARG A 64 -4.94 14.24 14.25
C ARG A 64 -5.23 13.66 12.86
N VAL A 65 -5.27 12.34 12.77
CA VAL A 65 -5.62 11.60 11.54
C VAL A 65 -6.59 10.47 11.87
N GLY A 66 -7.57 10.25 10.99
CA GLY A 66 -8.53 9.15 11.09
C GLY A 66 -8.00 7.84 10.52
N ARG A 67 -8.79 6.77 10.65
CA ARG A 67 -8.44 5.46 10.05
C ARG A 67 -8.27 5.54 8.53
N GLY A 68 -9.14 6.30 7.86
CA GLY A 68 -9.07 6.50 6.41
C GLY A 68 -7.74 7.16 6.00
N ASP A 69 -7.31 8.20 6.71
CA ASP A 69 -6.01 8.85 6.42
C ASP A 69 -4.83 7.89 6.60
N VAL A 70 -4.91 6.97 7.57
CA VAL A 70 -3.90 5.93 7.78
C VAL A 70 -3.89 4.93 6.63
N ALA A 71 -5.05 4.51 6.12
CA ALA A 71 -5.14 3.69 4.90
C ALA A 71 -4.57 4.43 3.68
N ASN A 72 -5.02 5.68 3.46
CA ASN A 72 -4.56 6.53 2.36
C ASN A 72 -3.04 6.72 2.34
N SER A 73 -2.40 6.73 3.52
CA SER A 73 -0.93 6.83 3.59
C SER A 73 -0.21 5.67 2.92
N LEU A 74 -0.75 4.46 3.04
CA LEU A 74 -0.20 3.29 2.36
C LEU A 74 -0.47 3.35 0.87
N GLU A 75 -1.65 3.83 0.47
CA GLU A 75 -2.00 4.01 -0.94
C GLU A 75 -1.07 5.02 -1.62
N ALA A 76 -0.84 6.17 -0.98
CA ALA A 76 0.06 7.19 -1.47
C ALA A 76 1.51 6.70 -1.58
N LEU A 77 1.97 5.94 -0.59
CA LEU A 77 3.30 5.33 -0.59
C LEU A 77 3.51 4.39 -1.78
N LEU A 78 2.55 3.51 -2.05
CA LEU A 78 2.65 2.54 -3.14
C LEU A 78 2.52 3.20 -4.51
N ALA A 79 1.62 4.17 -4.65
CA ALA A 79 1.52 5.02 -5.83
C ALA A 79 2.85 5.68 -6.17
N TYR A 80 3.44 6.41 -5.22
CA TYR A 80 4.72 7.08 -5.42
C TYR A 80 5.83 6.09 -5.79
N SER A 81 5.93 4.99 -5.05
CA SER A 81 7.00 4.00 -5.26
C SER A 81 6.92 3.35 -6.64
N TRP A 82 5.71 3.11 -7.14
CA TRP A 82 5.49 2.60 -8.49
C TRP A 82 5.81 3.64 -9.56
N MET A 83 5.35 4.90 -9.39
CA MET A 83 5.64 6.00 -10.31
C MET A 83 7.15 6.30 -10.43
N GLU A 84 7.87 6.22 -9.31
CA GLU A 84 9.32 6.38 -9.24
C GLU A 84 10.11 5.13 -9.65
N LYS A 85 9.41 4.10 -10.19
CA LYS A 85 10.00 2.82 -10.64
C LYS A 85 10.80 2.10 -9.56
N LYS A 86 10.45 2.31 -8.29
CA LYS A 86 11.05 1.63 -7.14
C LYS A 86 10.46 0.24 -6.93
N ILE A 87 9.28 0.00 -7.48
CA ILE A 87 8.63 -1.30 -7.50
C ILE A 87 7.81 -1.45 -8.78
N SER A 88 7.78 -2.66 -9.36
CA SER A 88 6.93 -2.96 -10.51
C SER A 88 5.54 -3.43 -10.08
N LEU A 89 4.59 -3.45 -11.03
CA LEU A 89 3.27 -4.03 -10.77
C LEU A 89 3.37 -5.52 -10.44
N ASP A 90 4.22 -6.27 -11.15
CA ASP A 90 4.41 -7.71 -10.94
C ASP A 90 4.98 -8.00 -9.54
N GLU A 91 5.87 -7.15 -9.03
CA GLU A 91 6.39 -7.24 -7.67
C GLU A 91 5.29 -6.98 -6.63
N ILE A 92 4.43 -5.97 -6.86
CA ILE A 92 3.27 -5.70 -6.00
C ILE A 92 2.36 -6.93 -5.97
N VAL A 93 1.95 -7.44 -7.13
CA VAL A 93 1.07 -8.62 -7.25
C VAL A 93 1.69 -9.83 -6.53
N SER A 94 2.99 -10.08 -6.75
CA SER A 94 3.71 -11.18 -6.12
C SER A 94 3.72 -11.07 -4.59
N CYS A 95 3.92 -9.88 -4.04
CA CYS A 95 3.84 -9.64 -2.59
C CYS A 95 2.43 -9.91 -2.05
N LEU A 96 1.39 -9.53 -2.79
CA LEU A 96 0.00 -9.73 -2.37
C LEU A 96 -0.43 -11.20 -2.40
N LYS A 97 0.19 -12.03 -3.25
CA LYS A 97 -0.02 -13.49 -3.29
C LYS A 97 0.68 -14.23 -2.15
N GLY A 98 1.85 -13.73 -1.70
CA GLY A 98 2.92 -14.62 -1.26
C GLY A 98 3.18 -14.85 0.24
N TYR A 99 2.66 -14.05 1.17
CA TYR A 99 3.26 -14.04 2.52
C TYR A 99 2.37 -14.55 3.66
N SER A 100 1.04 -14.43 3.55
CA SER A 100 0.12 -14.79 4.62
C SER A 100 -1.29 -14.95 4.08
N LEU A 101 -2.08 -15.80 4.75
CA LEU A 101 -3.55 -15.84 4.59
C LEU A 101 -4.22 -14.56 5.11
N ILE A 102 -3.47 -13.66 5.76
CA ILE A 102 -3.94 -12.41 6.33
C ILE A 102 -3.55 -11.25 5.38
N PRO A 103 -4.52 -10.63 4.67
CA PRO A 103 -4.24 -9.58 3.69
C PRO A 103 -3.46 -8.39 4.26
N SER A 104 -3.75 -7.99 5.50
CA SER A 104 -3.06 -6.85 6.15
C SER A 104 -1.57 -7.12 6.36
N GLN A 105 -1.15 -8.38 6.49
CA GLN A 105 0.25 -8.74 6.61
C GLN A 105 0.98 -8.61 5.27
N ASN A 106 0.37 -9.08 4.18
CA ASN A 106 0.96 -8.97 2.84
C ASN A 106 1.17 -7.49 2.46
N PHE A 107 0.19 -6.64 2.76
CA PHE A 107 0.31 -5.20 2.55
C PHE A 107 1.37 -4.54 3.45
N ALA A 108 1.53 -5.00 4.70
CA ALA A 108 2.56 -4.48 5.59
C ALA A 108 3.98 -4.81 5.07
N THR A 109 4.21 -6.06 4.66
CA THR A 109 5.49 -6.49 4.08
C THR A 109 5.80 -5.73 2.79
N LEU A 110 4.79 -5.52 1.93
CA LEU A 110 4.94 -4.70 0.74
C LEU A 110 5.32 -3.25 1.08
N ALA A 111 4.68 -2.66 2.09
CA ALA A 111 4.99 -1.30 2.55
C ALA A 111 6.43 -1.19 3.10
N GLU A 112 6.86 -2.15 3.90
CA GLU A 112 8.23 -2.23 4.44
C GLU A 112 9.25 -2.34 3.31
N LEU A 113 8.98 -3.18 2.30
CA LEU A 113 9.84 -3.33 1.12
C LEU A 113 10.00 -2.01 0.38
N VAL A 114 8.91 -1.30 0.09
CA VAL A 114 9.02 -0.03 -0.64
C VAL A 114 9.65 1.08 0.20
N LEU A 115 9.41 1.11 1.52
CA LEU A 115 10.08 2.04 2.44
C LEU A 115 11.61 1.88 2.38
N GLN A 116 12.11 0.64 2.32
CA GLN A 116 13.55 0.36 2.19
C GLN A 116 14.12 0.85 0.84
N ARG A 117 13.31 0.92 -0.21
CA ARG A 117 13.74 1.34 -1.56
C ARG A 117 13.66 2.85 -1.81
N ILE A 118 12.89 3.58 -0.99
CA ILE A 118 12.77 5.06 -1.05
C ILE A 118 13.56 5.78 0.05
N ALA A 119 14.00 5.05 1.07
CA ALA A 119 14.87 5.54 2.14
C ALA A 119 16.23 6.02 1.59
#